data_AF-A0A963SAF8-F1
#
_entry.id   AF-A0A963SAF8-F1
#
_cell.length_a   1.000
_cell.length_b   1.000
_cell.length_c   1.000
_cell.angle_alpha   90.00
_cell.angle_beta   90.00
_cell.angle_gamma   90.00
#
_symmetry.space_group_name_H-M   'P 1'
#
loop_
_entity.id
_entity.type
_entity.pdbx_description
1 polymer ?
#
loop_
_entity_poly.entity_id
_entity_poly.type
_entity_poly.pdbx_seq_one_letter_code
_entity_poly.pdbx_strand_id
1 'polypeptide(L)'
;MQVPGDPGFRFPHSYVWIDGATGRALAVQDAGEGGPGTAVNSWVHPLHDGSAGGLVGRILTVLAGLAPLVLLLTGWMRWRTLRALKTRRIAQRVRSHGCHPRHLQRSRWNRTARTAGRA
;
A
#
# COMPACT_ATOMS: atom_id res chain seq x y z
N MET A 1 32.64 -16.45 15.45
CA MET A 1 33.06 -16.02 16.79
C MET A 1 32.67 -14.56 16.91
N GLN A 2 31.78 -14.20 17.84
CA GLN A 2 31.32 -12.81 17.97
C GLN A 2 32.44 -11.98 18.63
N VAL A 3 32.75 -10.83 18.05
CA VAL A 3 33.77 -9.90 18.55
C VAL A 3 33.06 -8.79 19.37
N PRO A 4 33.63 -8.30 20.48
CA PRO A 4 33.06 -7.18 21.22
C PRO A 4 32.78 -5.97 20.31
N GLY A 5 31.52 -5.50 20.26
CA GLY A 5 31.09 -4.39 19.39
C GLY A 5 30.26 -4.80 18.17
N ASP A 6 30.14 -6.10 17.88
CA ASP A 6 29.33 -6.61 16.78
C ASP A 6 27.82 -6.57 17.12
N PRO A 7 26.97 -5.86 16.35
CA PRO A 7 25.54 -5.74 16.62
C PRO A 7 24.77 -7.06 16.43
N GLY A 8 25.33 -8.05 15.73
CA GLY A 8 24.68 -9.34 15.45
C GLY A 8 25.30 -10.52 16.20
N PHE A 9 24.53 -11.22 17.04
CA PHE A 9 24.98 -12.48 17.65
C PHE A 9 25.03 -13.64 16.63
N ARG A 10 24.06 -13.67 15.71
CA ARG A 10 23.87 -14.80 14.76
C ARG A 10 24.60 -14.61 13.43
N PHE A 11 24.84 -13.37 13.04
CA PHE A 11 25.52 -13.01 11.79
C PHE A 11 26.66 -12.05 12.13
N PRO A 12 27.83 -12.58 12.53
CA PRO A 12 28.95 -11.73 12.86
C PRO A 12 29.47 -11.05 11.59
N HIS A 13 29.79 -9.77 11.69
CA HIS A 13 30.24 -8.94 10.57
C HIS A 13 31.77 -8.75 10.53
N SER A 14 32.53 -9.52 11.32
CA SER A 14 33.99 -9.56 11.27
C SER A 14 34.48 -10.74 10.41
N TYR A 15 35.35 -10.46 9.44
CA TYR A 15 35.85 -11.40 8.45
C TYR A 15 37.37 -11.39 8.37
N VAL A 16 37.98 -12.56 8.23
CA VAL A 16 39.40 -12.69 7.90
C VAL A 16 39.51 -13.49 6.61
N TRP A 17 40.14 -12.90 5.60
CA TRP A 17 40.46 -13.59 4.36
C TRP A 17 41.85 -14.19 4.47
N ILE A 18 41.95 -15.50 4.23
CA ILE A 18 43.21 -16.26 4.28
C ILE A 18 43.54 -16.71 2.86
N ASP A 19 44.81 -16.59 2.47
CA ASP A 19 45.35 -17.19 1.27
C ASP A 19 45.40 -18.72 1.42
N GLY A 20 44.70 -19.43 0.53
CA GLY A 20 44.53 -20.89 0.65
C GLY A 20 45.80 -21.71 0.40
N ALA A 21 46.82 -21.14 -0.25
CA ALA A 21 48.06 -21.85 -0.58
C ALA A 21 49.16 -21.62 0.48
N THR A 22 49.21 -20.42 1.06
CA THR A 22 50.28 -19.99 1.96
C THR A 22 49.82 -19.82 3.41
N GLY A 23 48.50 -19.81 3.67
CA GLY A 23 47.94 -19.57 5.00
C GLY A 23 48.07 -18.14 5.49
N ARG A 24 48.51 -17.21 4.62
CA ARG A 24 48.72 -15.80 5.00
C ARG A 24 47.40 -15.06 5.06
N ALA A 25 47.19 -14.23 6.07
CA ALA A 25 46.03 -13.34 6.12
C ALA A 25 46.16 -12.26 5.02
N LEU A 26 45.16 -12.20 4.14
CA LEU A 26 45.06 -11.24 3.04
C LEU A 26 44.36 -9.96 3.49
N ALA A 27 43.32 -10.09 4.32
CA ALA A 27 42.57 -8.96 4.84
C ALA A 27 41.88 -9.34 6.15
N VAL A 28 41.72 -8.36 7.04
CA VAL A 28 40.94 -8.46 8.27
C VAL A 28 39.94 -7.31 8.23
N GLN A 29 38.66 -7.63 8.34
CA GLN A 29 37.58 -6.66 8.48
C GLN A 29 36.97 -6.86 9.87
N ASP A 30 37.04 -5.82 10.69
CA ASP A 30 36.39 -5.78 11.99
C ASP A 30 35.07 -4.99 11.89
N ALA A 31 33.99 -5.54 12.44
CA ALA A 31 32.70 -4.88 12.53
C ALA A 31 32.74 -3.59 13.38
N GLY A 32 33.67 -3.50 14.35
CA GLY A 32 33.84 -2.36 15.25
C GLY A 32 34.73 -1.25 14.70
N GLU A 33 35.67 -1.57 13.79
CA GLU A 33 36.61 -0.60 13.20
C GLU A 33 36.27 -0.21 11.75
N GLY A 34 35.18 -0.76 11.21
CA GLY A 34 34.71 -0.44 9.87
C GLY A 34 34.24 1.02 9.73
N GLY A 35 34.44 1.60 8.54
CA GLY A 35 33.94 2.94 8.21
C GLY A 35 32.41 3.09 8.32
N PRO A 36 31.87 4.30 8.12
CA PRO A 36 30.44 4.59 8.32
C PRO A 36 29.50 3.71 7.49
N GLY A 37 29.92 3.32 6.27
CA GLY A 37 29.13 2.44 5.39
C GLY A 37 29.02 1.01 5.91
N THR A 38 30.10 0.45 6.45
CA THR A 38 30.09 -0.89 7.06
C THR A 38 29.28 -0.91 8.35
N ALA A 39 29.31 0.19 9.13
CA ALA A 39 28.45 0.34 10.29
C ALA A 39 26.97 0.35 9.89
N VAL A 40 26.57 1.20 8.93
CA VAL A 40 25.17 1.20 8.44
C VAL A 40 24.75 -0.20 8.00
N ASN A 41 25.58 -0.90 7.21
CA ASN A 41 25.28 -2.22 6.71
C ASN A 41 25.13 -3.29 7.82
N SER A 42 25.94 -3.23 8.89
CA SER A 42 25.84 -4.16 10.02
C SER A 42 24.59 -3.92 10.88
N TRP A 43 24.03 -2.69 10.85
CA TRP A 43 22.77 -2.36 11.55
C TRP A 43 21.50 -2.74 10.77
N VAL A 44 21.57 -2.90 9.44
CA VAL A 44 20.38 -3.22 8.61
C VAL A 44 19.73 -4.54 9.04
N HIS A 45 20.51 -5.62 9.15
CA HIS A 45 20.00 -6.93 9.55
C HIS A 45 19.28 -6.93 10.91
N PRO A 46 19.90 -6.43 12.00
CA PRO A 46 19.26 -6.46 13.30
C PRO A 46 18.05 -5.52 13.41
N LEU A 47 18.02 -4.42 12.65
CA LEU A 47 16.83 -3.55 12.56
C LEU A 47 15.70 -4.20 11.76
N HIS A 48 16.03 -4.87 10.65
CA HIS A 48 15.07 -5.58 9.81
C HIS A 48 14.41 -6.75 10.56
N ASP A 49 15.19 -7.59 11.21
CA ASP A 49 14.70 -8.74 11.97
C ASP A 49 14.12 -8.36 13.35
N GLY A 50 14.16 -7.07 13.70
CA GLY A 50 13.70 -6.55 14.99
C GLY A 50 14.54 -7.03 16.19
N SER A 51 15.71 -7.61 15.96
CA SER A 51 16.59 -8.14 17.01
C SER A 51 17.39 -7.04 17.71
N ALA A 52 17.58 -5.87 17.07
CA ALA A 52 18.26 -4.71 17.64
C ALA A 52 17.62 -4.19 18.94
N GLY A 53 16.31 -4.35 19.10
CA GLY A 53 15.54 -3.87 20.27
C GLY A 53 14.96 -5.00 21.14
N GLY A 54 15.43 -6.24 20.98
CA GLY A 54 14.88 -7.39 21.70
C GLY A 54 13.38 -7.59 21.44
N LEU A 55 12.58 -7.69 22.52
CA LEU A 55 11.13 -7.93 22.42
C LEU A 55 10.39 -6.76 21.75
N VAL A 56 10.78 -5.52 22.04
CA VAL A 56 10.13 -4.31 21.50
C VAL A 56 10.35 -4.23 19.99
N GLY A 57 11.57 -4.48 19.52
CA GLY A 57 11.89 -4.51 18.10
C GLY A 57 11.06 -5.55 17.35
N ARG A 58 10.91 -6.76 17.90
CA ARG A 58 10.06 -7.81 17.32
C ARG A 58 8.59 -7.41 17.21
N ILE A 59 8.03 -6.77 18.23
CA ILE A 59 6.63 -6.29 18.20
C ILE A 59 6.46 -5.25 17.07
N LEU A 60 7.39 -4.29 16.96
CA LEU A 60 7.35 -3.29 15.91
C LEU A 60 7.46 -3.91 14.51
N THR A 61 8.34 -4.90 14.31
CA THR A 61 8.47 -5.62 13.04
C THR A 61 7.17 -6.33 12.65
N VAL A 62 6.48 -6.98 13.61
CA VAL A 62 5.18 -7.60 13.36
C VAL A 62 4.13 -6.56 12.96
N LEU A 63 4.05 -5.44 13.70
CA LEU A 63 3.11 -4.36 13.39
C LEU A 63 3.37 -3.74 12.01
N ALA A 64 4.64 -3.53 11.65
CA ALA A 64 5.02 -3.06 10.33
C ALA A 64 4.62 -4.06 9.23
N GLY A 65 4.77 -5.37 9.47
CA GLY A 65 4.32 -6.42 8.56
C GLY A 65 2.81 -6.47 8.34
N LEU A 66 2.01 -5.98 9.30
CA LEU A 66 0.56 -5.87 9.16
C LEU A 66 0.10 -4.68 8.32
N ALA A 67 0.94 -3.65 8.14
CA ALA A 67 0.62 -2.47 7.34
C ALA A 67 0.15 -2.81 5.91
N PRO A 68 0.84 -3.66 5.11
CA PRO A 68 0.36 -4.03 3.77
C PRO A 68 -0.98 -4.77 3.80
N LEU A 69 -1.28 -5.57 4.83
CA LEU A 69 -2.57 -6.21 4.99
C LEU A 69 -3.68 -5.17 5.22
N VAL A 70 -3.44 -4.17 6.09
CA VAL A 70 -4.39 -3.07 6.34
C VAL A 70 -4.61 -2.24 5.07
N LEU A 71 -3.54 -1.95 4.32
CA LEU A 71 -3.63 -1.23 3.04
C LEU A 71 -4.41 -2.03 1.99
N LEU A 72 -4.22 -3.35 1.94
CA LEU A 72 -4.98 -4.23 1.05
C LEU A 72 -6.47 -4.21 1.39
N LEU A 73 -6.82 -4.36 2.67
CA LEU A 73 -8.22 -4.36 3.13
C LEU A 73 -8.90 -3.02 2.85
N THR A 74 -8.25 -1.91 3.17
CA THR A 74 -8.80 -0.56 2.94
C THR A 74 -8.93 -0.25 1.44
N GLY A 75 -7.92 -0.61 0.63
CA GLY A 75 -7.97 -0.50 -0.82
C GLY A 75 -9.10 -1.32 -1.44
N TRP A 76 -9.27 -2.57 -0.97
CA TRP A 76 -10.35 -3.45 -1.41
C TRP A 76 -11.74 -2.93 -1.05
N MET A 77 -11.92 -2.44 0.18
CA MET A 77 -13.18 -1.80 0.60
C MET A 77 -13.51 -0.59 -0.30
N ARG A 78 -12.53 0.30 -0.52
CA ARG A 78 -12.70 1.48 -1.38
C ARG A 78 -13.05 1.09 -2.82
N TRP A 79 -12.39 0.06 -3.37
CA TRP A 79 -12.66 -0.45 -4.70
C TRP A 79 -14.10 -0.98 -4.84
N ARG A 80 -14.60 -1.73 -3.85
CA ARG A 80 -15.99 -2.22 -3.85
C ARG A 80 -17.00 -1.07 -3.81
N THR A 81 -16.77 -0.06 -2.97
CA THR A 81 -17.65 1.12 -2.88
C THR A 81 -17.67 1.90 -4.21
N LEU A 82 -16.50 2.16 -4.80
CA LEU A 82 -16.42 2.87 -6.08
C LEU A 82 -17.07 2.09 -7.24
N ARG A 83 -16.93 0.75 -7.26
CA ARG A 83 -17.62 -0.10 -8.24
C ARG A 83 -19.13 -0.01 -8.11
N ALA A 84 -19.68 -0.11 -6.90
CA ALA A 84 -21.11 -0.02 -6.66
C ALA A 84 -21.68 1.35 -7.12
N LEU A 85 -20.97 2.44 -6.84
CA LEU A 85 -21.35 3.78 -7.28
C LEU A 85 -21.30 3.94 -8.81
N LYS A 86 -20.29 3.35 -9.48
CA LYS A 86 -20.17 3.40 -10.95
C LYS A 86 -21.34 2.68 -11.62
N THR A 87 -21.71 1.49 -11.15
CA THR A 87 -22.87 0.76 -11.65
C THR A 87 -24.16 1.55 -11.47
N ARG A 88 -24.36 2.18 -10.30
CA ARG A 88 -25.52 3.04 -10.02
C ARG A 88 -25.58 4.26 -10.94
N ARG A 89 -24.46 4.94 -11.18
CA ARG A 89 -24.38 6.09 -12.09
C ARG A 89 -24.71 5.71 -13.54
N ILE A 90 -24.20 4.58 -14.03
CA ILE A 90 -24.52 4.08 -15.38
C ILE A 90 -26.03 3.80 -15.46
N ALA A 91 -26.61 3.09 -14.47
CA ALA A 91 -28.04 2.80 -14.45
C ALA A 91 -28.91 4.07 -14.34
N GLN A 92 -28.46 5.11 -13.65
CA GLN A 92 -29.16 6.41 -13.59
C GLN A 92 -29.09 7.16 -14.91
N ARG A 93 -27.94 7.15 -15.60
CA ARG A 93 -27.78 7.82 -16.89
C ARG A 93 -28.59 7.16 -18.01
N VAL A 94 -28.68 5.83 -18.01
CA VAL A 94 -29.58 5.11 -18.94
C VAL A 94 -31.04 5.48 -18.67
N ARG A 95 -31.47 5.58 -17.40
CA ARG A 95 -32.83 6.00 -17.03
C ARG A 95 -33.16 7.44 -17.43
N SER A 96 -32.24 8.38 -17.23
CA SER A 96 -32.46 9.79 -17.60
C SER A 96 -32.45 10.03 -19.12
N HIS A 97 -31.74 9.20 -19.90
CA HIS A 97 -31.81 9.24 -21.37
C HIS A 97 -32.97 8.43 -21.95
N GLY A 98 -33.50 7.43 -21.23
CA GLY A 98 -34.64 6.61 -21.66
C GLY A 98 -36.03 7.21 -21.39
N CYS A 99 -36.15 8.19 -20.48
CA CYS A 99 -37.41 8.87 -20.19
C CYS A 99 -37.30 10.38 -20.40
N HIS A 100 -37.40 10.81 -21.65
CA HIS A 100 -37.95 12.13 -21.95
C HIS A 100 -39.29 11.92 -22.66
N PRO A 101 -40.44 11.89 -21.96
CA PRO A 101 -41.74 11.94 -22.61
C PRO A 101 -41.94 13.36 -23.13
N ARG A 102 -41.30 13.66 -24.26
CA ARG A 102 -41.43 14.94 -24.96
C ARG A 102 -42.65 14.89 -25.89
N HIS A 103 -43.79 14.38 -25.42
CA HIS A 103 -45.00 14.33 -26.24
C HIS A 103 -46.27 14.04 -25.41
N LEU A 104 -46.72 14.97 -24.57
CA LEU A 104 -48.12 15.02 -24.08
C LEU A 104 -48.42 16.31 -23.30
N GLN A 105 -48.16 17.47 -23.92
CA GLN A 105 -48.62 18.75 -23.35
C GLN A 105 -49.11 19.75 -24.41
N ARG A 106 -49.75 19.25 -25.47
CA ARG A 106 -50.38 20.08 -26.51
C ARG A 106 -51.68 19.43 -27.02
N SER A 107 -52.73 19.39 -26.21
CA SER A 107 -54.10 19.20 -26.73
C SER A 107 -55.25 19.66 -25.80
N ARG A 108 -54.97 20.36 -24.69
CA ARG A 108 -56.01 20.82 -23.73
C ARG A 108 -56.45 22.27 -23.90
N TRP A 109 -56.27 22.88 -25.07
CA TRP A 109 -56.65 24.29 -25.32
C TRP A 109 -57.73 24.51 -26.39
N ASN A 110 -58.19 23.48 -27.11
CA ASN A 110 -59.12 23.65 -28.24
C ASN A 110 -60.57 23.19 -27.99
N ARG A 111 -61.05 23.11 -26.74
CA ARG A 111 -62.43 22.66 -26.45
C ARG A 111 -63.38 23.75 -25.94
N THR A 112 -62.92 24.96 -25.64
CA THR A 112 -63.78 26.03 -25.10
C THR A 112 -64.19 27.10 -26.12
N ALA A 113 -63.67 27.07 -27.35
CA ALA A 113 -63.97 28.09 -28.36
C ALA A 113 -65.11 27.75 -29.35
N ARG A 114 -65.76 26.58 -29.23
CA ARG A 114 -66.79 26.12 -30.21
C ARG A 114 -68.24 26.21 -29.74
N THR A 115 -68.53 26.84 -28.59
CA THR A 115 -69.92 26.99 -28.09
C THR A 115 -70.41 28.44 -28.01
N ALA A 116 -69.62 29.44 -28.45
CA ALA A 116 -69.99 30.86 -28.40
C ALA A 116 -70.36 31.43 -29.79
N GLY A 117 -71.08 30.67 -30.61
CA GLY A 117 -71.40 31.08 -31.99
C GLY A 117 -72.63 30.38 -32.56
N ARG A 118 -73.74 30.42 -31.83
CA ARG A 118 -75.11 30.21 -32.35
C ARG A 118 -76.07 31.02 -31.49
N ALA A 119 -76.34 32.24 -31.94
CA ALA A 119 -77.52 33.05 -31.63
C ALA A 119 -77.86 33.81 -32.91
#